data_AF-A0A524GBB2-F1
#
_entry.id   AF-A0A524GBB2-F1
#
_cell.length_a   1.000
_cell.length_b   1.000
_cell.length_c   1.000
_cell.angle_alpha   90.00
_cell.angle_beta   90.00
_cell.angle_gamma   90.00
#
_symmetry.space_group_name_H-M   'P 1'
#
loop_
_entity.id
_entity.type
_entity.pdbx_description
1 polymer ?
#
loop_
_entity_poly.entity_id
_entity_poly.type
_entity_poly.pdbx_seq_one_letter_code
_entity_poly.pdbx_strand_id
1 'polypeptide(L)'
;MVTIKQIVKGAISHLFLLIVNFAVLLGIIWSIHPFLDSGNPLPLLNAIVLGYMIVHTSLLLSIQLGIQILEIIKIKSPTILVIYYFKFSDQETIPLPLLDPTKNRLAVIILLLVISGGILLYPIFAIYGFLIIGVRLPIIAIAPPIIIDYFVIFLNYVPPLLLIAFVIIILSIVMIEFKHV
;
A
#
# COMPACT_ATOMS: atom_id res chain seq x y z
N MET A 1 2.19 -12.50 29.83
CA MET A 1 0.98 -13.06 29.20
C MET A 1 0.29 -11.96 28.40
N VAL A 2 0.23 -12.07 27.08
CA VAL A 2 -0.58 -11.15 26.26
C VAL A 2 -2.05 -11.44 26.57
N THR A 3 -2.79 -10.44 27.03
CA THR A 3 -4.20 -10.62 27.40
C THR A 3 -5.03 -10.75 26.12
N ILE A 4 -6.07 -11.60 26.08
CA ILE A 4 -6.97 -11.77 24.92
C ILE A 4 -7.45 -10.41 24.38
N LYS A 5 -7.72 -9.45 25.26
CA LYS A 5 -8.08 -8.07 24.90
C LYS A 5 -7.04 -7.36 24.01
N GLN A 6 -5.75 -7.58 24.23
CA GLN A 6 -4.67 -6.98 23.44
C GLN A 6 -4.60 -7.60 22.04
N ILE A 7 -4.82 -8.92 21.94
CA ILE A 7 -4.86 -9.64 20.65
C ILE A 7 -6.04 -9.14 19.81
N VAL A 8 -7.24 -9.06 20.41
CA VAL A 8 -8.44 -8.57 19.73
C VAL A 8 -8.25 -7.11 19.28
N LYS A 9 -7.71 -6.24 20.14
CA LYS A 9 -7.42 -4.84 19.79
C LYS A 9 -6.42 -4.74 18.62
N GLY A 10 -5.36 -5.55 18.66
CA GLY A 10 -4.37 -5.62 17.59
C GLY A 10 -4.99 -6.06 16.27
N ALA A 11 -5.78 -7.14 16.29
CA ALA A 11 -6.46 -7.67 15.10
C ALA A 11 -7.42 -6.64 14.48
N ILE A 12 -8.24 -5.96 15.29
CA ILE A 12 -9.15 -4.91 14.82
C ILE A 12 -8.36 -3.76 14.18
N SER A 13 -7.26 -3.35 14.79
CA SER A 13 -6.44 -2.26 14.28
C SER A 13 -5.78 -2.63 12.95
N HIS A 14 -5.31 -3.88 12.82
CA HIS A 14 -4.76 -4.40 11.56
C HIS A 14 -5.82 -4.51 10.48
N LEU A 15 -7.01 -5.01 10.82
CA LEU A 15 -8.13 -5.08 9.87
C LEU A 15 -8.53 -3.68 9.38
N PHE A 16 -8.64 -2.71 10.29
CA PHE A 16 -8.94 -1.32 9.94
C PHE A 16 -7.89 -0.76 8.98
N LEU A 17 -6.60 -0.90 9.31
CA LEU A 17 -5.52 -0.42 8.47
C LEU A 17 -5.51 -1.12 7.10
N LEU A 18 -5.82 -2.42 7.06
CA LEU A 18 -5.92 -3.18 5.81
C LEU A 18 -7.04 -2.61 4.92
N ILE A 19 -8.20 -2.28 5.50
CA ILE A 19 -9.32 -1.65 4.77
C ILE A 19 -8.90 -0.29 4.19
N VAL A 20 -8.21 0.54 5.00
CA VAL A 20 -7.69 1.84 4.54
C VAL A 20 -6.70 1.65 3.40
N ASN A 21 -5.74 0.74 3.54
CA ASN A 21 -4.73 0.44 2.52
C ASN A 21 -5.36 -0.10 1.24
N PHE A 22 -6.40 -0.92 1.36
CA PHE A 22 -7.17 -1.42 0.23
C PHE A 22 -7.93 -0.30 -0.48
N ALA A 23 -8.53 0.64 0.25
CA ALA A 23 -9.14 1.83 -0.33
C ALA A 23 -8.10 2.69 -1.08
N VAL A 24 -6.93 2.93 -0.49
CA VAL A 24 -5.83 3.65 -1.18
C VAL A 24 -5.43 2.95 -2.47
N LEU A 25 -5.26 1.62 -2.45
CA LEU A 25 -4.95 0.83 -3.63
C LEU A 25 -6.00 1.01 -4.73
N LEU A 26 -7.28 0.93 -4.39
CA LEU A 26 -8.35 1.16 -5.36
C LEU A 26 -8.33 2.57 -5.91
N GLY A 27 -8.11 3.58 -5.07
CA GLY A 27 -7.96 4.96 -5.51
C GLY A 27 -6.82 5.12 -6.52
N ILE A 28 -5.67 4.47 -6.28
CA ILE A 28 -4.52 4.46 -7.18
C ILE A 28 -4.90 3.82 -8.53
N ILE A 29 -5.46 2.60 -8.51
CA ILE A 29 -5.82 1.85 -9.71
C ILE A 29 -6.78 2.66 -10.58
N TRP A 30 -7.80 3.26 -9.98
CA TRP A 30 -8.78 4.05 -10.72
C TRP A 30 -8.23 5.37 -11.24
N SER A 31 -7.23 5.93 -10.56
CA SER A 31 -6.54 7.14 -11.02
C SER A 31 -5.63 6.90 -12.23
N ILE A 32 -5.36 5.64 -12.59
CA ILE A 32 -4.64 5.31 -13.84
C ILE A 32 -5.56 5.45 -15.06
N HIS A 33 -6.87 5.26 -14.91
CA HIS A 33 -7.81 5.25 -16.03
C HIS A 33 -7.75 6.52 -16.91
N PRO A 34 -7.65 7.74 -16.37
CA PRO A 34 -7.49 8.95 -17.19
C PRO A 34 -6.25 8.97 -18.11
N PHE A 35 -5.22 8.18 -17.83
CA PHE A 35 -4.05 8.06 -18.72
C PHE A 35 -4.30 7.12 -19.91
N LEU A 36 -5.31 6.26 -19.82
CA LEU A 36 -5.65 5.27 -20.83
C LEU A 36 -6.76 5.76 -21.78
N ASP A 37 -7.38 6.90 -21.48
CA ASP A 37 -8.42 7.49 -22.32
C ASP A 37 -7.80 8.24 -23.52
N SER A 38 -7.75 7.56 -24.66
CA SER A 38 -7.27 8.14 -25.92
C SER A 38 -8.24 9.16 -26.54
N GLY A 39 -9.51 9.17 -26.10
CA GLY A 39 -10.54 10.08 -26.61
C GLY A 39 -10.53 11.44 -25.94
N ASN A 40 -10.06 11.52 -24.69
CA ASN A 40 -9.95 12.75 -23.93
C ASN A 40 -8.65 12.79 -23.12
N PRO A 41 -7.51 13.09 -23.78
CA PRO A 41 -6.21 13.05 -23.11
C PRO A 41 -6.12 14.12 -22.01
N LEU A 42 -5.53 13.75 -20.88
CA LEU A 42 -5.25 14.68 -19.80
C LEU A 42 -4.34 15.83 -20.28
N PRO A 43 -4.63 17.08 -19.88
CA PRO A 43 -3.67 18.17 -20.03
C PRO A 43 -2.32 17.79 -19.40
N LEU A 44 -1.22 18.16 -20.05
CA LEU A 44 0.14 17.72 -19.66
C LEU A 44 0.44 17.98 -18.17
N LEU A 45 0.07 19.15 -17.65
CA LEU A 45 0.29 19.48 -16.24
C LEU A 45 -0.48 18.55 -15.30
N ASN A 46 -1.74 18.26 -15.62
CA ASN A 46 -2.57 17.35 -14.83
C ASN A 46 -2.02 15.92 -14.87
N ALA A 47 -1.54 15.48 -16.04
CA ALA A 47 -0.89 14.18 -16.21
C ALA A 47 0.37 14.06 -15.35
N ILE A 48 1.22 15.08 -15.32
CA ILE A 48 2.44 15.11 -14.49
C ILE A 48 2.09 15.07 -13.01
N VAL A 49 1.15 15.91 -12.56
CA VAL A 49 0.73 15.99 -11.15
C VAL A 49 0.11 14.67 -10.71
N LEU A 50 -0.83 14.13 -11.48
CA LEU A 50 -1.48 12.86 -11.17
C LEU A 50 -0.48 11.69 -11.21
N GLY A 51 0.46 11.70 -12.16
CA GLY A 51 1.52 10.70 -12.25
C GLY A 51 2.42 10.70 -11.01
N TYR A 52 2.84 11.90 -10.55
CA TYR A 52 3.55 12.06 -9.28
C TYR A 52 2.71 11.50 -8.11
N MET A 53 1.44 11.88 -8.00
CA MET A 53 0.55 11.43 -6.94
C MET A 53 0.42 9.90 -6.90
N ILE A 54 0.24 9.26 -8.06
CA ILE A 54 0.13 7.81 -8.20
C ILE A 54 1.42 7.12 -7.80
N VAL A 55 2.56 7.52 -8.37
CA VAL A 55 3.86 6.88 -8.09
C VAL A 55 4.23 7.05 -6.62
N HIS A 56 4.11 8.27 -6.10
CA HIS A 56 4.40 8.58 -4.70
C HIS A 56 3.55 7.74 -3.74
N THR A 57 2.23 7.73 -3.93
CA THR A 57 1.32 6.99 -3.04
C THR A 57 1.50 5.48 -3.18
N SER A 58 1.82 4.98 -4.38
CA SER A 58 2.10 3.54 -4.61
C SER A 58 3.34 3.08 -3.84
N LEU A 59 4.40 3.89 -3.84
CA LEU A 59 5.61 3.61 -3.06
C LEU A 59 5.31 3.61 -1.57
N LEU A 60 4.60 4.63 -1.10
CA LEU A 60 4.23 4.75 0.32
C LEU A 60 3.33 3.60 0.78
N LEU A 61 2.34 3.21 -0.02
CA LEU A 61 1.45 2.08 0.23
C LEU A 61 2.22 0.76 0.30
N SER A 62 3.17 0.53 -0.61
CA SER A 62 3.99 -0.69 -0.62
C SER A 62 4.79 -0.84 0.67
N ILE A 63 5.36 0.27 1.17
CA ILE A 63 6.08 0.31 2.45
C ILE A 63 5.12 0.10 3.62
N GLN A 64 3.96 0.78 3.62
CA GLN A 64 2.94 0.66 4.67
C GLN A 64 2.47 -0.79 4.82
N LEU A 65 2.21 -1.49 3.71
CA LEU A 65 1.84 -2.91 3.71
C LEU A 65 2.97 -3.80 4.24
N GLY A 66 4.21 -3.55 3.82
CA GLY A 66 5.37 -4.30 4.33
C GLY A 66 5.54 -4.17 5.85
N ILE A 67 5.36 -2.97 6.38
CA ILE A 67 5.42 -2.72 7.83
C ILE A 67 4.25 -3.39 8.56
N GLN A 68 3.04 -3.31 8.00
CA GLN A 68 1.88 -3.98 8.56
C GLN A 68 2.11 -5.50 8.67
N ILE A 69 2.64 -6.14 7.62
CA ILE A 69 3.00 -7.57 7.64
C ILE A 69 4.05 -7.84 8.72
N LEU A 70 5.11 -7.03 8.79
CA LEU A 70 6.16 -7.18 9.80
C LEU A 70 5.61 -7.09 11.24
N GLU A 71 4.65 -6.20 11.46
CA GLU A 71 4.02 -6.00 12.78
C GLU A 71 3.04 -7.12 13.12
N ILE A 72 2.34 -7.69 12.14
CA ILE A 72 1.55 -8.93 12.33
C ILE A 72 2.47 -10.06 12.79
N ILE A 73 3.60 -10.28 12.10
CA ILE A 73 4.59 -11.32 12.47
C ILE A 73 5.12 -11.10 13.88
N LYS A 74 5.34 -9.84 14.27
CA LYS A 74 5.85 -9.46 15.60
C LYS A 74 4.77 -9.34 16.68
N ILE A 75 3.50 -9.62 16.36
CA ILE A 75 2.35 -9.49 17.28
C ILE A 75 2.32 -8.08 17.91
N LYS A 76 2.55 -7.06 17.08
CA LYS A 76 2.49 -5.64 17.45
C LYS A 76 1.26 -4.98 16.83
N SER A 77 0.78 -3.92 17.46
CA SER A 77 -0.22 -3.04 16.86
C SER A 77 0.33 -2.41 15.58
N PRO A 78 -0.52 -2.14 14.58
CA PRO A 78 -0.07 -1.56 13.33
C PRO A 78 0.40 -0.11 13.51
N THR A 79 1.45 0.23 12.79
CA THR A 79 1.96 1.59 12.63
C THR A 79 1.33 2.22 11.40
N ILE A 80 0.67 3.36 11.58
CA ILE A 80 0.24 4.21 10.47
C ILE A 80 1.41 5.16 10.16
N LEU A 81 2.11 4.88 9.06
CA LEU A 81 3.40 5.49 8.76
C LEU A 81 3.31 6.99 8.51
N VAL A 82 2.21 7.43 7.89
CA VAL A 82 1.93 8.84 7.56
C VAL A 82 1.93 9.74 8.81
N ILE A 83 1.50 9.21 9.96
CA ILE A 83 1.46 9.94 11.22
C ILE A 83 2.59 9.54 12.16
N TYR A 84 3.36 8.50 11.83
CA TYR A 84 4.31 7.88 12.75
C TYR A 84 5.40 8.86 13.20
N TYR A 85 6.02 9.55 12.24
CA TYR A 85 7.10 10.51 12.51
C TYR A 85 6.64 11.73 13.30
N PHE A 86 5.35 12.08 13.21
CA PHE A 86 4.78 13.24 13.93
C PHE A 86 4.38 12.92 15.38
N LYS A 87 4.53 11.66 15.82
CA LYS A 87 4.23 11.27 17.20
C LYS A 87 5.37 11.51 18.18
N PHE A 88 6.58 11.67 17.67
CA PHE A 88 7.80 11.78 18.48
C PHE A 88 8.31 13.21 18.43
N SER A 89 8.79 13.70 19.57
CA SER A 89 9.52 14.97 19.64
C SER A 89 10.94 14.82 19.09
N ASP A 90 11.58 15.91 18.67
CA ASP A 90 12.95 15.92 18.12
C ASP A 90 14.00 15.32 19.09
N GLN A 91 13.67 15.29 20.38
CA GLN A 91 14.54 14.78 21.46
C GLN A 91 14.29 13.29 21.77
N GLU A 92 13.25 12.68 21.20
CA GLU A 92 12.88 11.29 21.45
C GLU A 92 13.49 10.35 20.41
N THR A 93 13.97 9.19 20.87
CA THR A 93 14.48 8.18 19.95
C THR A 93 13.32 7.39 19.32
N ILE A 94 13.38 7.20 18.01
CA ILE A 94 12.36 6.43 17.29
C ILE A 94 12.45 4.95 17.71
N PRO A 95 11.37 4.37 18.26
CA PRO A 95 11.42 3.04 18.89
C PRO A 95 11.50 1.88 17.89
N LEU A 96 11.14 2.10 16.62
CA LEU A 96 11.32 1.11 15.55
C LEU A 96 12.61 1.43 14.78
N PRO A 97 13.69 0.65 14.91
CA PRO A 97 14.95 0.91 14.21
C PRO A 97 14.80 0.92 12.68
N LEU A 98 13.83 0.17 12.15
CA LEU A 98 13.51 0.17 10.72
C LEU A 98 13.06 1.55 10.22
N LEU A 99 12.41 2.33 11.09
CA LEU A 99 11.86 3.65 10.82
C LEU A 99 12.74 4.78 11.36
N ASP A 100 13.88 4.47 11.95
CA ASP A 100 14.83 5.45 12.46
C ASP A 100 15.78 5.93 11.33
N PRO A 101 15.67 7.20 10.86
CA PRO A 101 16.47 7.72 9.75
C PRO A 101 17.96 7.81 10.08
N THR A 102 18.33 7.80 11.37
CA THR A 102 19.75 7.80 11.78
C THR A 102 20.40 6.42 11.62
N LYS A 103 19.59 5.35 11.57
CA LYS A 103 20.06 3.96 11.52
C LYS A 103 19.81 3.27 10.18
N ASN A 104 18.83 3.73 9.40
CA ASN A 104 18.42 3.07 8.17
C ASN A 104 18.16 4.04 7.02
N ARG A 105 18.79 3.79 5.86
CA ARG A 105 18.54 4.57 4.62
C ARG A 105 17.10 4.47 4.15
N LEU A 106 16.43 3.33 4.38
CA LEU A 106 15.02 3.18 4.05
C LEU A 106 14.17 4.15 4.87
N ALA A 107 14.46 4.34 6.16
CA ALA A 107 13.75 5.29 7.00
C ALA A 107 13.88 6.74 6.50
N VAL A 108 15.02 7.10 5.91
CA VAL A 108 15.19 8.41 5.25
C VAL A 108 14.25 8.54 4.05
N ILE A 109 14.18 7.52 3.19
CA ILE A 109 13.27 7.50 2.03
C ILE A 109 11.82 7.60 2.50
N ILE A 110 11.47 6.85 3.54
CA ILE A 110 10.14 6.86 4.15
C ILE A 110 9.80 8.26 4.67
N LEU A 111 10.70 8.89 5.42
CA LEU A 111 10.51 10.24 5.95
C LEU A 111 10.30 11.26 4.82
N LEU A 112 11.11 11.17 3.75
CA LEU A 112 10.97 12.02 2.58
C LEU A 112 9.62 11.81 1.90
N LEU A 113 9.15 10.58 1.73
CA LEU A 113 7.82 10.29 1.18
C LEU A 113 6.71 10.87 2.07
N VAL A 114 6.82 10.73 3.39
CA VAL A 114 5.82 11.26 4.32
C VAL A 114 5.73 12.79 4.22
N ILE A 115 6.86 13.50 4.24
CA ILE A 115 6.91 14.97 4.21
C ILE A 115 6.54 15.53 2.83
N SER A 116 6.97 14.88 1.73
CA SER A 116 6.73 15.38 0.36
C SER A 116 5.29 15.22 -0.13
N GLY A 117 4.46 14.45 0.57
CA GLY A 117 3.07 14.29 0.16
C GLY A 117 2.27 13.23 0.92
N GLY A 118 2.90 12.34 1.68
CA GLY A 118 2.21 11.23 2.33
C GLY A 118 1.04 11.66 3.21
N ILE A 119 1.16 12.77 3.94
CA ILE A 119 0.10 13.30 4.82
C ILE A 119 -1.16 13.68 4.06
N LEU A 120 -1.01 14.23 2.86
CA LEU A 120 -2.12 14.76 2.07
C LEU A 120 -2.61 13.73 1.05
N LEU A 121 -1.70 13.12 0.30
CA LEU A 121 -2.02 12.21 -0.79
C LEU A 121 -2.65 10.92 -0.28
N TYR A 122 -2.15 10.35 0.82
CA TYR A 122 -2.63 9.08 1.33
C TYR A 122 -4.12 9.14 1.72
N PRO A 123 -4.59 10.14 2.50
CA PRO A 123 -6.03 10.31 2.76
C PRO A 123 -6.85 10.60 1.50
N ILE A 124 -6.33 11.39 0.55
CA ILE A 124 -7.04 11.69 -0.72
C ILE A 124 -7.35 10.39 -1.46
N PHE A 125 -6.34 9.53 -1.65
CA PHE A 125 -6.52 8.24 -2.32
C PHE A 125 -7.40 7.28 -1.51
N ALA A 126 -7.30 7.29 -0.18
CA ALA A 126 -8.17 6.48 0.68
C ALA A 126 -9.64 6.87 0.54
N ILE A 127 -9.95 8.17 0.58
CA ILE A 127 -11.31 8.70 0.44
C ILE A 127 -11.83 8.40 -0.97
N TYR A 128 -11.03 8.68 -2.00
CA TYR A 128 -11.42 8.42 -3.39
C TYR A 128 -11.72 6.93 -3.62
N GLY A 129 -10.86 6.04 -3.14
CA GLY A 129 -11.09 4.60 -3.19
C GLY A 129 -12.31 4.15 -2.39
N PHE A 130 -12.56 4.74 -1.23
CA PHE A 130 -13.75 4.44 -0.43
C PHE A 130 -15.05 4.85 -1.15
N LEU A 131 -15.05 6.00 -1.84
CA LEU A 131 -16.17 6.40 -2.70
C LEU A 131 -16.40 5.40 -3.84
N ILE A 132 -15.33 4.91 -4.46
CA ILE A 132 -15.41 3.88 -5.50
C ILE A 132 -16.03 2.59 -4.95
N ILE A 133 -15.58 2.14 -3.78
CA ILE A 133 -16.16 0.98 -3.08
C ILE A 133 -17.66 1.20 -2.87
N GLY A 134 -18.05 2.36 -2.32
CA GLY A 134 -19.44 2.70 -2.02
C GLY A 134 -20.35 2.71 -3.26
N VAL A 135 -19.84 3.09 -4.42
CA VAL A 135 -20.61 3.10 -5.68
C VAL A 135 -20.61 1.73 -6.37
N ARG A 136 -19.47 1.02 -6.37
CA ARG A 136 -19.30 -0.21 -7.17
C ARG A 136 -19.74 -1.49 -6.45
N LEU A 137 -19.55 -1.60 -5.13
CA LEU A 137 -19.99 -2.80 -4.39
C LEU A 137 -21.50 -3.08 -4.56
N PRO A 138 -22.40 -2.08 -4.47
CA PRO A 138 -23.82 -2.30 -4.71
C PRO A 138 -24.10 -2.83 -6.12
N ILE A 139 -23.41 -2.30 -7.13
CA ILE A 139 -23.58 -2.73 -8.53
C ILE A 139 -23.19 -4.19 -8.71
N ILE A 140 -22.05 -4.60 -8.13
CA ILE A 140 -21.58 -6.00 -8.19
C ILE A 140 -22.55 -6.94 -7.45
N ALA A 141 -23.09 -6.51 -6.31
CA ALA A 141 -24.06 -7.31 -5.55
C ALA A 141 -25.38 -7.53 -6.31
N ILE A 142 -25.74 -6.61 -7.21
CA ILE A 142 -27.00 -6.66 -7.99
C ILE A 142 -26.81 -7.41 -9.32
N ALA A 143 -25.59 -7.60 -9.82
CA ALA A 143 -25.30 -8.24 -11.10
C ALA A 143 -24.23 -9.34 -10.99
N PRO A 144 -24.63 -10.58 -10.64
CA PRO A 144 -23.73 -11.74 -10.55
C PRO A 144 -22.84 -12.03 -11.77
N PRO A 145 -23.26 -11.78 -13.04
CA PRO A 145 -22.40 -11.99 -14.20
C PRO A 145 -21.08 -11.21 -14.15
N ILE A 146 -21.07 -10.02 -13.52
CA ILE A 146 -19.88 -9.19 -13.35
C ILE A 146 -18.80 -9.93 -12.54
N ILE A 147 -19.20 -10.75 -11.55
CA ILE A 147 -18.27 -11.53 -10.74
C ILE A 147 -17.57 -12.59 -11.60
N ILE A 148 -18.29 -13.21 -12.53
CA ILE A 148 -17.75 -14.22 -13.45
C ILE A 148 -16.72 -13.56 -14.38
N ASP A 149 -17.03 -12.39 -14.93
CA ASP A 149 -16.10 -11.65 -15.78
C ASP A 149 -14.81 -11.27 -15.02
N TYR A 150 -14.93 -10.77 -13.79
CA TYR A 150 -13.76 -10.52 -12.95
C TYR A 150 -12.96 -11.80 -12.64
N PHE A 151 -13.63 -12.93 -12.45
CA PHE A 151 -12.97 -14.20 -12.18
C PHE A 151 -12.22 -14.73 -13.42
N VAL A 152 -12.77 -14.54 -14.62
CA VAL A 152 -12.10 -14.88 -15.89
C VAL A 152 -10.89 -14.00 -16.12
N ILE A 153 -11.01 -12.69 -15.87
CA ILE A 153 -9.86 -11.76 -15.91
C ILE A 153 -8.79 -12.24 -14.92
N PHE A 154 -9.17 -12.52 -13.67
CA PHE A 154 -8.26 -13.02 -12.65
C PHE A 154 -7.52 -14.30 -13.09
N LEU A 155 -8.24 -15.29 -13.61
CA LEU A 155 -7.66 -16.56 -14.09
C LEU A 155 -6.67 -16.38 -15.23
N ASN A 156 -6.84 -15.36 -16.07
CA ASN A 156 -5.93 -15.12 -17.19
C ASN A 156 -4.68 -14.34 -16.77
N TYR A 157 -4.79 -13.40 -15.83
CA TYR A 157 -3.66 -12.54 -15.45
C TYR A 157 -2.84 -13.04 -14.25
N VAL A 158 -3.46 -13.78 -13.31
CA VAL A 158 -2.78 -14.22 -12.09
C VAL A 158 -1.73 -15.32 -12.33
N PRO A 159 -2.00 -16.38 -13.12
CA PRO A 159 -0.99 -17.41 -13.35
C PRO A 159 0.31 -16.88 -13.98
N PRO A 160 0.28 -16.02 -15.02
CA PRO A 160 1.50 -15.39 -15.53
C PRO A 160 2.24 -14.54 -14.49
N LEU A 161 1.52 -13.77 -13.66
CA LEU A 161 2.13 -12.96 -12.60
C LEU A 161 2.78 -13.83 -11.51
N LEU A 162 2.15 -14.95 -11.13
CA LEU A 162 2.72 -15.91 -10.20
C LEU A 162 4.01 -16.54 -10.74
N LEU A 163 4.06 -16.84 -12.04
CA LEU A 163 5.26 -17.35 -12.70
C LEU A 163 6.40 -16.32 -12.64
N ILE A 164 6.11 -15.04 -12.93
CA ILE A 164 7.11 -13.96 -12.82
C ILE A 164 7.60 -13.84 -11.37
N ALA A 165 6.70 -13.84 -10.40
CA ALA A 165 7.06 -13.78 -8.99
C ALA A 165 7.95 -14.97 -8.57
N PHE A 166 7.62 -16.18 -9.03
CA PHE A 166 8.40 -17.38 -8.78
C PHE A 166 9.83 -17.27 -9.34
N VAL A 167 9.98 -16.76 -10.57
CA VAL A 167 11.29 -16.50 -11.18
C VAL A 167 12.10 -15.49 -10.36
N ILE A 168 11.47 -14.39 -9.93
CA ILE A 168 12.14 -13.37 -9.10
C ILE A 168 12.62 -13.98 -7.76
N ILE A 169 11.79 -14.83 -7.13
CA ILE A 169 12.16 -15.51 -5.89
C ILE A 169 13.37 -16.41 -6.11
N ILE A 170 13.36 -17.25 -7.15
CA ILE A 170 14.49 -18.13 -7.47
C ILE A 170 15.76 -17.31 -7.70
N LEU A 171 15.70 -16.26 -8.53
CA LEU A 171 16.84 -15.40 -8.80
C LEU A 171 17.35 -14.72 -7.52
N SER A 172 16.45 -14.29 -6.65
CA SER A 172 16.81 -13.68 -5.36
C SER A 172 17.53 -14.66 -4.45
N ILE A 173 17.05 -15.91 -4.35
CA ILE A 173 17.71 -16.97 -3.57
C ILE A 173 19.09 -17.27 -4.13
N VAL A 174 19.19 -17.46 -5.45
CA VAL A 174 20.47 -17.72 -6.15
C VAL A 174 21.47 -16.58 -5.91
N MET A 175 21.05 -15.33 -6.05
CA MET A 175 21.92 -14.17 -5.77
C MET A 175 22.40 -14.10 -4.32
N ILE A 176 21.55 -14.45 -3.35
CA ILE A 176 21.93 -14.47 -1.94
C ILE A 176 22.97 -15.57 -1.68
N GLU A 177 22.75 -16.77 -2.24
CA GLU A 177 23.66 -17.91 -2.08
C GLU A 177 25.03 -17.61 -2.70
N PHE A 178 25.07 -17.08 -3.93
CA PHE A 178 26.32 -16.70 -4.60
C PHE A 178 27.10 -15.58 -3.91
N LYS A 179 26.46 -14.77 -3.06
CA LYS A 179 27.13 -13.71 -2.30
C LYS A 179 27.72 -14.20 -0.97
N HIS A 180 27.30 -15.38 -0.49
CA HIS A 180 27.79 -15.97 0.76
C HIS A 180 28.88 -17.05 0.54
N VAL A 181 29.12 -17.48 -0.70
CA VAL A 181 30.25 -18.32 -1.13
C VAL A 181 31.43 -17.43 -1.54
#